data_AF-A0A5J5I0S8-F1
#
_entry.id   AF-A0A5J5I0S8-F1
#
_cell.length_a   1.000
_cell.length_b   1.000
_cell.length_c   1.000
_cell.angle_alpha   90.00
_cell.angle_beta   90.00
_cell.angle_gamma   90.00
#
_symmetry.space_group_name_H-M   'P 1'
#
loop_
_entity.id
_entity.type
_entity.pdbx_description
1 polymer ?
#
loop_
_entity_poly.entity_id
_entity_poly.type
_entity_poly.pdbx_seq_one_letter_code
_entity_poly.pdbx_strand_id
1 'polypeptide(L)'
;MNDEDGVGTIGAGPPPARRRSLLPLLILTLLAFALGVVLTVWAWPQIQRRWGDPQPQPATPAPVQGLIGAGNPAVAARPLTTDAAQMLDGRVIQLEERLNRITVEAQAASGNAARAEGLLVAFAARRALDNGTPLGYIEGQLRLRFGQAQPRAVAAIINAAREPITLADLRGGLMDVSTQLTTPPADAGWWDALEHEARELITIRKASTPSPRPQVAMDRALRYIDGGRVSAALAEVERMPGRAVADRWMQYTRRYLEARRALDLIETAAILEPRELRGTEGAAVNQTSPLAP
;
A
#
# COMPACT_ATOMS: atom_id res chain seq x y z
N MET A 1 -32.64 7.25 -70.95
CA MET A 1 -32.86 8.49 -70.18
C MET A 1 -33.60 8.10 -68.90
N ASN A 2 -32.91 8.26 -67.76
CA ASN A 2 -33.35 8.94 -66.52
C ASN A 2 -34.83 8.79 -66.08
N ASP A 3 -35.18 8.52 -64.82
CA ASP A 3 -34.50 8.65 -63.53
C ASP A 3 -35.28 7.85 -62.44
N GLU A 4 -34.62 7.65 -61.28
CA GLU A 4 -35.16 7.53 -59.91
C GLU A 4 -36.07 6.35 -59.47
N ASP A 5 -35.59 5.54 -58.52
CA ASP A 5 -36.09 5.56 -57.14
C ASP A 5 -35.28 4.63 -56.21
N GLY A 6 -34.89 5.18 -55.05
CA GLY A 6 -34.05 4.53 -54.06
C GLY A 6 -34.81 3.58 -53.13
N VAL A 7 -34.12 2.53 -52.66
CA VAL A 7 -34.53 1.75 -51.49
C VAL A 7 -33.32 1.32 -50.66
N GLY A 8 -33.22 1.92 -49.47
CA GLY A 8 -33.05 1.18 -48.21
C GLY A 8 -31.71 0.51 -47.91
N THR A 9 -30.82 1.25 -47.26
CA THR A 9 -29.81 0.71 -46.34
C THR A 9 -30.45 -0.25 -45.33
N ILE A 10 -30.06 -1.52 -45.35
CA ILE A 10 -30.45 -2.52 -44.35
C ILE A 10 -29.79 -2.15 -43.01
N GLY A 11 -30.59 -1.60 -42.10
CA GLY A 11 -30.19 -1.41 -40.70
C GLY A 11 -30.11 -2.74 -39.98
N ALA A 12 -28.93 -3.07 -39.45
CA ALA A 12 -28.76 -4.15 -38.48
C ALA A 12 -29.48 -3.78 -37.17
N GLY A 13 -30.51 -4.54 -36.80
CA GLY A 13 -31.21 -4.35 -35.53
C GLY A 13 -30.35 -4.75 -34.32
N PRO A 14 -30.49 -4.10 -33.16
CA PRO A 14 -29.77 -4.50 -31.94
C PRO A 14 -30.30 -5.84 -31.39
N PRO A 15 -29.45 -6.66 -30.74
CA PRO A 15 -29.88 -7.94 -30.20
C PRO A 15 -30.85 -7.77 -29.01
N PRO A 16 -31.75 -8.75 -28.75
CA PRO A 16 -32.69 -8.66 -27.65
C PRO A 16 -31.96 -8.76 -26.30
N ALA A 17 -32.19 -7.77 -25.43
CA ALA A 17 -31.72 -7.79 -24.06
C ALA A 17 -32.42 -8.92 -23.28
N ARG A 18 -31.68 -9.96 -22.89
CA ARG A 18 -32.14 -10.95 -21.90
C ARG A 18 -32.45 -10.22 -20.59
N ARG A 19 -33.73 -10.14 -20.23
CA ARG A 19 -34.14 -9.76 -18.86
C ARG A 19 -33.55 -10.79 -17.90
N ARG A 20 -32.49 -10.42 -17.18
CA ARG A 20 -31.97 -11.21 -16.05
C ARG A 20 -33.08 -11.31 -15.02
N SER A 21 -33.60 -12.51 -14.77
CA SER A 21 -34.57 -12.70 -13.69
C SER A 21 -33.86 -12.41 -12.37
N LEU A 22 -34.42 -11.50 -11.58
CA LEU A 22 -33.91 -11.14 -10.25
C LEU A 22 -34.22 -12.22 -9.20
N LEU A 23 -35.07 -13.19 -9.56
CA LEU A 23 -35.51 -14.28 -8.71
C LEU A 23 -34.36 -15.13 -8.11
N PRO A 24 -33.35 -15.61 -8.87
CA PRO A 24 -32.22 -16.34 -8.30
C PRO A 24 -31.36 -15.47 -7.37
N LEU A 25 -31.22 -14.17 -7.65
CA LEU A 25 -30.49 -13.26 -6.77
C LEU A 25 -31.23 -13.09 -5.44
N LEU A 26 -32.56 -12.92 -5.49
CA LEU A 26 -33.42 -12.75 -4.34
C LEU A 26 -33.44 -14.01 -3.46
N ILE A 27 -33.52 -15.20 -4.08
CA ILE A 27 -33.42 -16.48 -3.39
C ILE A 27 -32.05 -16.62 -2.71
N LEU A 28 -30.96 -16.30 -3.40
CA LEU A 28 -29.61 -16.37 -2.82
C LEU A 28 -29.45 -15.44 -1.61
N THR A 29 -29.98 -14.21 -1.69
CA THR A 29 -29.96 -13.27 -0.55
C THR A 29 -30.79 -13.76 0.63
N LEU A 30 -31.95 -14.38 0.37
CA LEU A 30 -32.81 -14.93 1.42
C LEU A 30 -32.16 -16.15 2.09
N LEU A 31 -31.48 -16.99 1.32
CA LEU A 31 -30.74 -18.14 1.82
C LEU A 31 -29.53 -17.70 2.66
N ALA A 32 -28.78 -16.69 2.20
CA ALA A 32 -27.67 -16.11 2.96
C ALA A 32 -28.14 -15.48 4.28
N PHE A 33 -29.30 -14.79 4.27
CA PHE A 33 -29.90 -14.22 5.47
C PHE A 33 -30.33 -15.31 6.46
N ALA A 34 -31.02 -16.35 6.00
CA ALA A 34 -31.41 -17.48 6.83
C ALA A 34 -30.21 -18.20 7.45
N LEU A 35 -29.13 -18.37 6.68
CA LEU A 35 -27.87 -18.95 7.17
C LEU A 35 -27.25 -18.08 8.27
N GLY A 36 -27.25 -16.76 8.10
CA GLY A 36 -26.77 -15.81 9.10
C GLY A 36 -27.56 -15.87 10.42
N VAL A 37 -28.89 -15.99 10.34
CA VAL A 37 -29.77 -16.11 11.51
C VAL A 37 -29.52 -17.43 12.26
N VAL A 38 -29.36 -18.54 11.55
CA VAL A 38 -29.06 -19.84 12.15
C VAL A 38 -27.69 -19.81 12.83
N LEU A 39 -26.68 -19.23 12.19
CA LEU A 39 -25.34 -19.09 12.77
C LEU A 39 -25.34 -18.21 14.03
N THR A 40 -26.10 -17.12 14.04
CA THR A 40 -26.21 -16.25 15.22
C THR A 40 -26.93 -16.93 16.38
N VAL A 41 -28.05 -17.62 16.13
CA VAL A 41 -28.77 -18.36 17.17
C VAL A 41 -27.91 -19.50 17.74
N TRP A 42 -27.13 -20.18 16.89
CA TRP A 42 -26.22 -21.25 17.32
C TRP A 42 -25.01 -20.74 18.11
N ALA A 43 -24.44 -19.59 17.72
CA ALA A 43 -23.29 -19.00 18.41
C ALA A 43 -23.65 -18.28 19.72
N TRP A 44 -24.89 -17.81 19.87
CA TRP A 44 -25.37 -17.07 21.03
C TRP A 44 -25.12 -17.75 22.39
N PRO A 45 -25.48 -19.02 22.61
CA PRO A 45 -25.24 -19.70 23.89
C PRO A 45 -23.74 -19.91 24.19
N GLN A 46 -22.86 -19.92 23.18
CA GLN A 46 -21.41 -20.00 23.42
C GLN A 46 -20.81 -18.65 23.85
N ILE A 47 -21.33 -17.55 23.31
CA ILE A 47 -20.93 -16.19 23.69
C ILE A 47 -21.40 -15.89 25.11
N GLN A 48 -22.64 -16.26 25.46
CA GLN A 48 -23.14 -16.10 26.82
C GLN A 48 -22.34 -16.89 27.86
N ARG A 49 -21.81 -18.07 27.53
CA ARG A 49 -20.92 -18.81 28.44
C ARG A 49 -19.56 -18.17 28.63
N ARG A 50 -19.06 -17.41 27.64
CA ARG A 50 -17.78 -16.69 27.74
C ARG A 50 -17.90 -15.33 28.44
N TRP A 51 -19.08 -14.72 28.44
CA TRP A 51 -19.33 -13.40 29.05
C TRP A 51 -20.26 -13.43 30.27
N GLY A 52 -20.77 -14.61 30.63
CA GLY A 52 -21.70 -14.81 31.73
C GLY A 52 -21.04 -15.13 33.08
N ASP A 53 -19.72 -15.09 33.18
CA ASP A 53 -19.09 -15.00 34.50
C ASP A 53 -19.56 -13.69 35.14
N PRO A 54 -20.20 -13.71 36.33
CA PRO A 54 -20.71 -12.49 36.95
C PRO A 54 -19.55 -11.52 37.16
N GLN A 55 -19.65 -10.32 36.59
CA GLN A 55 -18.82 -9.21 37.03
C GLN A 55 -18.94 -9.12 38.57
N PRO A 56 -17.84 -9.02 39.33
CA PRO A 56 -17.92 -8.71 40.74
C PRO A 56 -18.64 -7.37 40.88
N GLN A 57 -19.88 -7.42 41.39
CA GLN A 57 -20.64 -6.22 41.70
C GLN A 57 -19.84 -5.39 42.70
N PRO A 58 -19.62 -4.08 42.45
CA PRO A 58 -19.05 -3.21 43.45
C PRO A 58 -20.01 -3.17 44.64
N ALA A 59 -19.57 -3.73 45.77
CA ALA A 59 -20.31 -3.67 47.02
C ALA A 59 -20.47 -2.20 47.41
N THR A 60 -21.71 -1.73 47.50
CA THR A 60 -22.04 -0.48 48.17
C THR A 60 -21.61 -0.61 49.64
N PRO A 61 -20.84 0.35 50.20
CA PRO A 61 -20.45 0.30 51.59
C PRO A 61 -21.70 0.43 52.46
N ALA A 62 -22.04 -0.63 53.18
CA ALA A 62 -23.07 -0.58 54.22
C ALA A 62 -22.61 0.38 55.33
N PRO A 63 -23.52 1.20 55.90
CA PRO A 63 -23.17 2.08 57.00
C PRO A 63 -22.70 1.24 58.19
N VAL A 64 -21.50 1.54 58.67
CA VAL A 64 -20.92 0.94 59.88
C VAL A 64 -21.67 1.52 61.08
N GLN A 65 -22.81 0.93 61.42
CA GLN A 65 -23.44 1.17 62.71
C GLN A 65 -22.53 0.59 63.79
N GLY A 66 -21.96 1.47 64.61
CA GLY A 66 -21.05 1.13 65.68
C GLY A 66 -21.64 0.10 66.64
N LEU A 67 -20.94 -1.02 66.79
CA LEU A 67 -21.06 -1.93 67.91
C LEU A 67 -19.75 -1.83 68.70
N ILE A 68 -19.64 -0.77 69.47
CA ILE A 68 -18.70 -0.70 70.59
C ILE A 68 -19.27 -1.64 71.65
N GLY A 69 -18.71 -2.84 71.78
CA GLY A 69 -19.05 -3.76 72.88
C GLY A 69 -19.61 -5.11 72.43
N ALA A 70 -18.73 -5.97 71.92
CA ALA A 70 -18.67 -7.41 72.22
C ALA A 70 -17.52 -7.96 71.37
N GLY A 71 -16.52 -8.58 72.01
CA GLY A 71 -15.30 -9.01 71.35
C GLY A 71 -15.58 -9.84 70.10
N ASN A 72 -15.09 -9.39 68.96
CA ASN A 72 -14.77 -10.30 67.87
C ASN A 72 -13.86 -11.38 68.47
N PRO A 73 -14.17 -12.69 68.34
CA PRO A 73 -13.09 -13.65 68.46
C PRO A 73 -12.10 -13.24 67.38
N ALA A 74 -10.92 -12.78 67.79
CA ALA A 74 -9.80 -12.66 66.89
C ALA A 74 -9.72 -14.01 66.18
N VAL A 75 -9.99 -14.03 64.87
CA VAL A 75 -9.71 -15.21 64.06
C VAL A 75 -8.21 -15.37 64.18
N ALA A 76 -7.78 -16.21 65.11
CA ALA A 76 -6.39 -16.52 65.32
C ALA A 76 -5.87 -16.94 63.94
N ALA A 77 -4.89 -16.20 63.42
CA ALA A 77 -4.21 -16.55 62.20
C ALA A 77 -3.67 -17.97 62.40
N ARG A 78 -4.39 -18.97 61.88
CA ARG A 78 -3.94 -20.35 61.92
C ARG A 78 -2.66 -20.39 61.08
N PRO A 79 -1.55 -20.91 61.62
CA PRO A 79 -0.34 -21.05 60.84
C PRO A 79 -0.68 -21.86 59.59
N LEU A 80 -0.25 -21.36 58.42
CA LEU A 80 -0.33 -22.10 57.16
C LEU A 80 0.27 -23.48 57.40
N THR A 81 -0.50 -24.53 57.11
CA THR A 81 0.05 -25.89 57.11
C THR A 81 1.10 -25.97 55.99
N THR A 82 2.18 -26.71 56.21
CA THR A 82 3.27 -26.86 55.24
C THR A 82 2.76 -27.28 53.86
N ASP A 83 1.74 -28.13 53.81
CA ASP A 83 1.09 -28.57 52.57
C ASP A 83 0.39 -27.43 51.83
N ALA A 84 -0.29 -26.53 52.56
CA ALA A 84 -0.93 -25.37 51.96
C ALA A 84 0.09 -24.38 51.39
N ALA A 85 1.21 -24.18 52.09
CA ALA A 85 2.32 -23.35 51.61
C ALA A 85 2.94 -23.91 50.31
N GLN A 86 3.21 -25.22 50.24
CA GLN A 86 3.74 -25.86 49.02
C GLN A 86 2.78 -25.76 47.82
N MET A 87 1.46 -25.88 48.05
CA MET A 87 0.48 -25.68 46.98
C MET A 87 0.41 -24.23 46.49
N LEU A 88 0.58 -23.25 47.39
CA LEU A 88 0.64 -21.83 47.04
C LEU A 88 1.88 -21.55 46.19
N ASP A 89 3.05 -22.06 46.59
CA ASP A 89 4.30 -21.93 45.81
C ASP A 89 4.15 -22.52 44.40
N GLY A 90 3.56 -23.71 44.29
CA GLY A 90 3.28 -24.32 42.99
C GLY A 90 2.33 -23.49 42.11
N ARG A 91 1.34 -22.83 42.71
CA ARG A 91 0.43 -21.91 41.98
C ARG A 91 1.12 -20.61 41.57
N VAL A 92 2.01 -20.07 42.41
CA VAL A 92 2.80 -18.87 42.10
C VAL A 92 3.69 -19.14 40.89
N ILE A 93 4.43 -20.25 40.88
CA ILE A 93 5.28 -20.65 39.74
C ILE A 93 4.44 -20.80 38.46
N GLN A 94 3.25 -21.41 38.54
CA GLN A 94 2.36 -21.54 37.38
C GLN A 94 1.83 -20.18 36.87
N LEU A 95 1.55 -19.23 37.77
CA LEU A 95 1.11 -17.89 37.40
C LEU A 95 2.26 -17.09 36.76
N GLU A 96 3.46 -17.18 37.31
CA GLU A 96 4.67 -16.56 36.74
C GLU A 96 4.94 -17.06 35.32
N GLU A 97 4.88 -18.38 35.10
CA GLU A 97 5.06 -18.97 33.77
C GLU A 97 3.98 -18.50 32.78
N ARG A 98 2.71 -18.46 33.22
CA ARG A 98 1.61 -17.92 32.40
C ARG A 98 1.79 -16.44 32.08
N LEU A 99 2.23 -15.64 33.04
CA LEU A 99 2.49 -14.21 32.84
C LEU A 99 3.65 -13.97 31.86
N ASN A 100 4.73 -14.76 31.97
CA ASN A 100 5.84 -14.71 31.01
C ASN A 100 5.36 -15.04 29.59
N ARG A 101 4.56 -16.11 29.44
CA ARG A 101 3.96 -16.47 28.16
C ARG A 101 3.06 -15.37 27.60
N ILE A 102 2.17 -14.80 28.41
CA ILE A 102 1.29 -13.71 28.01
C ILE A 102 2.12 -12.48 27.58
N THR A 103 3.19 -12.17 28.29
CA THR A 103 4.06 -11.03 27.97
C THR A 103 4.73 -11.21 26.60
N VAL A 104 5.26 -12.40 26.32
CA VAL A 104 5.86 -12.73 25.01
C VAL A 104 4.80 -12.70 23.90
N GLU A 105 3.62 -13.29 24.13
CA GLU A 105 2.52 -13.26 23.16
C GLU A 105 2.02 -11.83 22.88
N ALA A 106 1.91 -10.99 23.92
CA ALA A 106 1.51 -9.59 23.79
C ALA A 106 2.55 -8.77 23.02
N GLN A 107 3.85 -8.98 23.27
CA GLN A 107 4.92 -8.34 22.50
C GLN A 107 4.91 -8.77 21.03
N ALA A 108 4.66 -10.04 20.75
CA ALA A 108 4.52 -10.55 19.38
C ALA A 108 3.28 -9.94 18.68
N ALA A 109 2.15 -9.86 19.38
CA ALA A 109 0.93 -9.24 18.87
C ALA A 109 1.13 -7.74 18.55
N SER A 110 1.78 -7.00 19.46
CA SER A 110 2.13 -5.60 19.26
C SER A 110 3.04 -5.39 18.04
N GLY A 111 4.08 -6.22 17.88
CA GLY A 111 4.96 -6.17 16.71
C GLY A 111 4.23 -6.46 15.39
N ASN A 112 3.29 -7.42 15.39
CA ASN A 112 2.47 -7.69 14.21
C ASN A 112 1.53 -6.53 13.88
N ALA A 113 0.93 -5.88 14.89
CA ALA A 113 0.11 -4.70 14.70
C ALA A 113 0.92 -3.53 14.12
N ALA A 114 2.10 -3.25 14.67
CA ALA A 114 3.00 -2.21 14.16
C ALA A 114 3.39 -2.45 12.69
N ARG A 115 3.68 -3.71 12.32
CA ARG A 115 3.93 -4.10 10.92
C ARG A 115 2.74 -3.80 10.03
N ALA A 116 1.54 -4.22 10.43
CA ALA A 116 0.32 -4.01 9.65
C ALA A 116 0.01 -2.51 9.46
N GLU A 117 0.15 -1.70 10.52
CA GLU A 117 0.00 -0.26 10.46
C GLU A 117 1.03 0.40 9.54
N GLY A 118 2.29 -0.04 9.60
CA GLY A 118 3.35 0.41 8.69
C GLY A 118 2.99 0.16 7.23
N LEU A 119 2.51 -1.04 6.91
CA LEU A 119 2.06 -1.39 5.56
C LEU A 119 0.86 -0.55 5.11
N LEU A 120 -0.10 -0.26 6.00
CA LEU A 120 -1.25 0.60 5.68
C LEU A 120 -0.81 2.04 5.36
N VAL A 121 0.13 2.59 6.14
CA VAL A 121 0.67 3.93 5.89
C VAL A 121 1.48 3.97 4.59
N ALA A 122 2.31 2.96 4.32
CA ALA A 122 3.05 2.85 3.06
C ALA A 122 2.12 2.73 1.85
N PHE A 123 1.06 1.91 1.95
CA PHE A 123 0.03 1.77 0.92
C PHE A 123 -0.73 3.08 0.68
N ALA A 124 -1.11 3.79 1.75
CA ALA A 124 -1.77 5.08 1.65
C ALA A 124 -0.88 6.12 0.94
N ALA A 125 0.41 6.16 1.28
CA ALA A 125 1.38 7.05 0.64
C ALA A 125 1.54 6.73 -0.86
N ARG A 126 1.64 5.43 -1.21
CA ARG A 126 1.70 4.96 -2.59
C ARG A 126 0.47 5.36 -3.39
N ARG A 127 -0.72 5.10 -2.85
CA ARG A 127 -1.99 5.51 -3.45
C ARG A 127 -2.07 7.03 -3.65
N ALA A 128 -1.62 7.82 -2.68
CA ALA A 128 -1.64 9.27 -2.78
C ALA A 128 -0.77 9.77 -3.94
N LEU A 129 0.46 9.25 -4.07
CA LEU A 129 1.37 9.59 -5.17
C LEU A 129 0.87 9.08 -6.53
N ASP A 130 0.34 7.85 -6.59
CA ASP A 130 -0.19 7.27 -7.82
C ASP A 130 -1.41 8.09 -8.35
N ASN A 131 -2.23 8.64 -7.45
CA ASN A 131 -3.36 9.51 -7.79
C ASN A 131 -3.00 10.99 -7.97
N GLY A 132 -1.75 11.37 -7.69
CA GLY A 132 -1.32 12.76 -7.69
C GLY A 132 -1.96 13.65 -6.62
N THR A 133 -2.37 13.07 -5.50
CA THR A 133 -2.96 13.81 -4.36
C THR A 133 -1.91 14.08 -3.28
N PRO A 134 -2.01 15.21 -2.54
CA PRO A 134 -1.12 15.46 -1.42
C PRO A 134 -1.32 14.41 -0.31
N LEU A 135 -0.28 14.16 0.50
CA LEU A 135 -0.31 13.15 1.57
C LEU A 135 -1.31 13.47 2.69
N GLY A 136 -1.62 14.75 2.94
CA GLY A 136 -2.50 15.14 4.04
C GLY A 136 -2.02 14.59 5.39
N TYR A 137 -2.90 13.90 6.13
CA TYR A 137 -2.57 13.34 7.44
C TYR A 137 -1.49 12.25 7.41
N ILE A 138 -1.28 11.59 6.25
CA ILE A 138 -0.33 10.50 6.08
C ILE A 138 1.11 11.00 6.21
N GLU A 139 1.38 12.28 5.90
CA GLU A 139 2.71 12.88 6.06
C GLU A 139 3.20 12.81 7.51
N GLY A 140 2.32 13.14 8.47
CA GLY A 140 2.62 13.03 9.90
C GLY A 140 2.89 11.59 10.32
N GLN A 141 2.09 10.65 9.83
CA GLN A 141 2.25 9.22 10.12
C GLN A 141 3.55 8.64 9.54
N LEU A 142 3.93 9.06 8.32
CA LEU A 142 5.21 8.67 7.72
C LEU A 142 6.39 9.15 8.56
N ARG A 143 6.39 10.41 9.00
CA ARG A 143 7.44 10.96 9.85
C ARG A 143 7.51 10.26 11.20
N LEU A 144 6.36 10.03 11.82
CA LEU A 144 6.30 9.39 13.13
C LEU A 144 6.85 7.96 13.09
N ARG A 145 6.44 7.18 12.07
CA ARG A 145 6.73 5.74 12.03
C ARG A 145 8.02 5.39 11.34
N PHE A 146 8.31 6.03 10.21
CA PHE A 146 9.46 5.71 9.36
C PHE A 146 10.57 6.75 9.47
N GLY A 147 10.37 7.87 10.17
CA GLY A 147 11.34 8.95 10.21
C GLY A 147 12.68 8.58 10.85
N GLN A 148 12.69 7.63 11.79
CA GLN A 148 13.94 7.13 12.39
C GLN A 148 14.61 6.06 11.51
N ALA A 149 13.85 5.07 11.04
CA ALA A 149 14.38 3.98 10.24
C ALA A 149 14.80 4.42 8.82
N GLN A 150 14.02 5.29 8.18
CA GLN A 150 14.15 5.68 6.77
C GLN A 150 13.99 7.19 6.53
N PRO A 151 14.79 8.06 7.17
CA PRO A 151 14.62 9.52 7.10
C PRO A 151 14.70 10.06 5.66
N ARG A 152 15.62 9.52 4.85
CA ARG A 152 15.82 9.94 3.45
C ARG A 152 14.63 9.55 2.57
N ALA A 153 14.11 8.33 2.74
CA ALA A 153 12.96 7.87 1.96
C ALA A 153 11.71 8.68 2.30
N VAL A 154 11.47 8.94 3.59
CA VAL A 154 10.36 9.79 4.04
C VAL A 154 10.47 11.19 3.45
N ALA A 155 11.65 11.82 3.47
CA ALA A 155 11.85 13.13 2.87
C ALA A 155 11.57 13.13 1.36
N ALA A 156 12.05 12.11 0.63
CA ALA A 156 11.81 11.97 -0.81
C ALA A 156 10.31 11.83 -1.12
N ILE A 157 9.57 11.01 -0.37
CA ILE A 157 8.11 10.83 -0.53
C ILE A 157 7.36 12.13 -0.27
N ILE A 158 7.70 12.85 0.81
CA ILE A 158 7.05 14.13 1.15
C ILE A 158 7.33 15.18 0.08
N ASN A 159 8.57 15.29 -0.39
CA ASN A 159 8.93 16.22 -1.45
C ASN A 159 8.22 15.88 -2.76
N ALA A 160 8.14 14.60 -3.12
CA ALA A 160 7.41 14.15 -4.30
C ALA A 160 5.91 14.43 -4.20
N ALA A 161 5.31 14.34 -3.00
CA ALA A 161 3.89 14.60 -2.81
C ALA A 161 3.49 16.08 -2.88
N ARG A 162 4.46 17.00 -2.75
CA ARG A 162 4.21 18.45 -2.90
C ARG A 162 4.00 18.84 -4.36
N GLU A 163 4.74 18.17 -5.25
CA GLU A 163 4.64 18.32 -6.70
C GLU A 163 4.54 16.92 -7.31
N PRO A 164 3.36 16.30 -7.23
CA PRO A 164 3.18 14.94 -7.69
C PRO A 164 3.33 14.87 -9.21
N ILE A 165 4.10 13.87 -9.65
CA ILE A 165 4.26 13.52 -11.06
C ILE A 165 3.62 12.14 -11.21
N THR A 166 2.57 12.04 -12.03
CA THR A 166 1.87 10.77 -12.26
C THR A 166 2.37 10.08 -13.53
N LEU A 167 2.04 8.81 -13.69
CA LEU A 167 2.31 8.08 -14.93
C LEU A 167 1.61 8.74 -16.13
N ALA A 168 0.42 9.30 -15.93
CA ALA A 168 -0.31 10.03 -16.96
C ALA A 168 0.42 11.30 -17.38
N ASP A 169 1.00 12.04 -16.43
CA ASP A 169 1.79 13.24 -16.73
C ASP A 169 3.06 12.90 -17.52
N LEU A 170 3.74 11.79 -17.17
CA LEU A 170 4.91 11.32 -17.92
C LEU A 170 4.53 10.90 -19.34
N ARG A 171 3.38 10.23 -19.51
CA ARG A 171 2.88 9.84 -20.84
C ARG A 171 2.53 11.05 -21.68
N GLY A 172 1.77 11.99 -21.13
CA GLY A 172 1.39 13.24 -21.79
C GLY A 172 2.61 14.06 -22.16
N GLY A 173 3.50 14.28 -21.21
CA GLY A 173 4.75 14.99 -21.43
C GLY A 173 5.61 14.36 -22.53
N LEU A 174 5.68 13.03 -22.62
CA LEU A 174 6.42 12.38 -23.71
C LEU A 174 5.75 12.60 -25.08
N MET A 175 4.42 12.56 -25.13
CA MET A 175 3.67 12.84 -26.36
C MET A 175 3.86 14.28 -26.84
N ASP A 176 3.88 15.24 -25.92
CA ASP A 176 4.06 16.67 -26.23
C ASP A 176 5.40 16.96 -26.91
N VAL A 177 6.47 16.25 -26.50
CA VAL A 177 7.81 16.42 -27.09
C VAL A 177 8.10 15.44 -28.23
N SER A 178 7.15 14.55 -28.59
CA SER A 178 7.40 13.41 -29.47
C SER A 178 7.94 13.78 -30.86
N THR A 179 7.33 14.75 -31.55
CA THR A 179 7.76 15.16 -32.90
C THR A 179 9.16 15.75 -32.91
N GLN A 180 9.52 16.51 -31.87
CA GLN A 180 10.84 17.14 -31.75
C GLN A 180 11.90 16.11 -31.36
N LEU A 181 11.53 15.08 -30.59
CA LEU A 181 12.40 13.97 -30.20
C LEU A 181 12.77 13.05 -31.37
N THR A 182 11.84 12.84 -32.32
CA THR A 182 12.08 11.97 -33.48
C THR A 182 12.70 12.70 -34.67
N THR A 183 12.70 14.03 -34.66
CA THR A 183 13.35 14.85 -35.68
C THR A 183 14.84 15.02 -35.35
N PRO A 184 15.77 14.63 -36.24
CA PRO A 184 17.19 14.91 -36.06
C PRO A 184 17.44 16.43 -35.96
N PRO A 185 18.33 16.90 -35.06
CA PRO A 185 18.71 18.30 -35.03
C PRO A 185 19.31 18.72 -36.38
N ALA A 186 18.95 19.92 -36.86
CA ALA A 186 19.32 20.45 -38.18
C ALA A 186 20.85 20.55 -38.40
N ASP A 187 21.62 20.50 -37.31
CA ASP A 187 23.08 20.68 -37.30
C ASP A 187 23.84 19.33 -37.41
N ALA A 188 23.14 18.20 -37.47
CA ALA A 188 23.76 16.89 -37.65
C ALA A 188 24.03 16.58 -39.13
N GLY A 189 25.15 17.12 -39.64
CA GLY A 189 25.98 16.42 -40.61
C GLY A 189 25.42 16.22 -42.02
N TRP A 190 24.57 17.10 -42.55
CA TRP A 190 24.22 17.03 -43.97
C TRP A 190 25.45 17.26 -44.87
N TRP A 191 26.39 18.08 -44.44
CA TRP A 191 27.68 18.28 -45.12
C TRP A 191 28.62 17.08 -44.97
N ASP A 192 28.67 16.43 -43.80
CA ASP A 192 29.48 15.22 -43.58
C ASP A 192 28.94 14.00 -44.34
N ALA A 193 27.61 13.89 -44.44
CA ALA A 193 26.94 12.88 -45.25
C ALA A 193 27.20 13.08 -46.75
N LEU A 194 27.15 14.34 -47.22
CA LEU A 194 27.43 14.68 -48.63
C LEU A 194 28.89 14.36 -49.02
N GLU A 195 29.85 14.60 -48.12
CA GLU A 195 31.27 14.31 -48.39
C GLU A 195 31.56 12.80 -48.46
N HIS A 196 30.84 11.98 -47.69
CA HIS A 196 30.94 10.53 -47.74
C HIS A 196 30.23 9.93 -48.97
N GLU A 197 29.06 10.45 -49.34
CA GLU A 197 28.28 9.95 -50.49
C GLU A 197 28.87 10.35 -51.84
N ALA A 198 29.66 11.44 -51.92
CA ALA A 198 30.42 11.76 -53.13
C ALA A 198 31.54 10.72 -53.44
N ARG A 199 31.98 9.94 -52.44
CA ARG A 199 32.96 8.85 -52.60
C ARG A 199 32.32 7.49 -52.88
N GLU A 200 31.06 7.29 -52.50
CA GLU A 200 30.28 6.08 -52.80
C GLU A 200 29.25 6.32 -53.92
N LEU A 201 29.76 6.18 -55.14
CA LEU A 201 29.02 6.30 -56.38
C LEU A 201 27.69 5.49 -56.41
N ILE A 202 26.59 6.22 -56.61
CA ILE A 202 25.30 5.86 -57.24
C ILE A 202 24.50 4.70 -56.61
N THR A 203 23.65 5.04 -55.64
CA THR A 203 22.28 4.51 -55.60
C THR A 203 21.31 5.65 -55.29
N ILE A 204 20.59 6.12 -56.32
CA ILE A 204 19.51 7.07 -56.18
C ILE A 204 18.40 6.38 -55.37
N ARG A 205 18.33 6.69 -54.07
CA ARG A 205 17.15 6.43 -53.25
C ARG A 205 16.62 7.77 -52.74
N LYS A 206 15.37 8.08 -53.11
CA LYS A 206 14.68 9.33 -52.77
C LYS A 206 14.77 9.63 -51.27
N ALA A 207 15.44 10.73 -50.94
CA ALA A 207 15.62 11.27 -49.60
C ALA A 207 14.36 12.00 -49.09
N SER A 208 13.24 11.28 -48.94
CA SER A 208 12.01 11.89 -48.42
C SER A 208 11.26 11.04 -47.39
N THR A 209 11.93 10.08 -46.75
CA THR A 209 11.35 9.34 -45.63
C THR A 209 12.30 9.41 -44.44
N PRO A 210 11.94 10.10 -43.35
CA PRO A 210 12.68 10.05 -42.10
C PRO A 210 12.98 8.59 -41.73
N SER A 211 14.20 8.29 -41.26
CA SER A 211 14.56 6.95 -40.81
C SER A 211 13.50 6.43 -39.84
N PRO A 212 12.91 5.23 -40.02
CA PRO A 212 11.86 4.73 -39.13
C PRO A 212 12.36 4.42 -37.71
N ARG A 213 13.68 4.49 -37.46
CA ARG A 213 14.30 4.10 -36.18
C ARG A 213 13.89 4.98 -34.99
N PRO A 214 13.91 6.33 -35.04
CA PRO A 214 13.49 7.16 -33.92
C PRO A 214 11.99 7.07 -33.63
N GLN A 215 11.16 6.95 -34.68
CA GLN A 215 9.71 6.76 -34.52
C GLN A 215 9.40 5.42 -33.83
N VAL A 216 10.06 4.34 -34.24
CA VAL A 216 9.92 3.02 -33.59
C VAL A 216 10.44 3.04 -32.14
N ALA A 217 11.50 3.82 -31.85
CA ALA A 217 11.97 4.02 -30.48
C ALA A 217 10.94 4.78 -29.64
N MET A 218 10.29 5.81 -30.19
CA MET A 218 9.20 6.55 -29.55
C MET A 218 8.02 5.63 -29.21
N ASP A 219 7.55 4.83 -30.17
CA ASP A 219 6.47 3.87 -29.95
C ASP A 219 6.83 2.82 -28.89
N ARG A 220 8.11 2.45 -28.78
CA ARG A 220 8.60 1.56 -27.72
C ARG A 220 8.60 2.24 -26.36
N ALA A 221 9.06 3.49 -26.28
CA ALA A 221 9.05 4.27 -25.05
C ALA A 221 7.62 4.45 -24.52
N LEU A 222 6.66 4.79 -25.38
CA LEU A 222 5.24 4.90 -25.02
C LEU A 222 4.68 3.57 -24.51
N ARG A 223 4.95 2.45 -25.19
CA ARG A 223 4.56 1.12 -24.71
C ARG A 223 5.20 0.76 -23.36
N TYR A 224 6.40 1.24 -23.07
CA TYR A 224 7.02 1.06 -21.77
C TYR A 224 6.30 1.86 -20.68
N ILE A 225 5.94 3.12 -20.95
CA ILE A 225 5.14 3.93 -20.01
C ILE A 225 3.78 3.29 -19.77
N ASP A 226 3.08 2.87 -20.83
CA ASP A 226 1.76 2.22 -20.73
C ASP A 226 1.83 0.92 -19.92
N GLY A 227 2.96 0.21 -19.97
CA GLY A 227 3.23 -0.97 -19.15
C GLY A 227 3.82 -0.67 -17.76
N GLY A 228 3.90 0.59 -17.33
CA GLY A 228 4.49 1.00 -16.05
C GLY A 228 6.02 0.85 -15.96
N ARG A 229 6.69 0.50 -17.07
CA ARG A 229 8.15 0.30 -17.15
C ARG A 229 8.87 1.63 -17.42
N VAL A 230 8.73 2.58 -16.50
CA VAL A 230 9.20 3.96 -16.66
C VAL A 230 10.73 4.06 -16.82
N SER A 231 11.50 3.22 -16.12
CA SER A 231 12.96 3.18 -16.27
C SER A 231 13.41 2.74 -17.66
N ALA A 232 12.69 1.80 -18.28
CA ALA A 232 12.96 1.36 -19.65
C ALA A 232 12.59 2.44 -20.67
N ALA A 233 11.50 3.18 -20.44
CA ALA A 233 11.12 4.32 -21.26
C ALA A 233 12.19 5.43 -21.22
N LEU A 234 12.69 5.76 -20.02
CA LEU A 234 13.77 6.74 -19.85
C LEU A 234 15.01 6.34 -20.65
N ALA A 235 15.45 5.09 -20.53
CA ALA A 235 16.63 4.59 -21.24
C ALA A 235 16.45 4.59 -22.77
N GLU A 236 15.22 4.44 -23.27
CA GLU A 236 14.93 4.53 -24.70
C GLU A 236 15.05 5.99 -25.20
N VAL A 237 14.47 6.94 -24.46
CA VAL A 237 14.53 8.38 -24.78
C VAL A 237 15.95 8.93 -24.68
N GLU A 238 16.75 8.47 -23.71
CA GLU A 238 18.15 8.86 -23.57
C GLU A 238 19.01 8.49 -24.79
N ARG A 239 18.60 7.49 -25.58
CA ARG A 239 19.29 7.07 -26.80
C ARG A 239 18.77 7.76 -28.07
N MET A 240 17.72 8.58 -27.97
CA MET A 240 17.14 9.28 -29.13
C MET A 240 18.00 10.48 -29.56
N PRO A 241 18.01 10.81 -30.87
CA PRO A 241 18.78 11.94 -31.38
C PRO A 241 18.33 13.28 -30.78
N GLY A 242 17.02 13.47 -30.58
CA GLY A 242 16.44 14.69 -30.01
C GLY A 242 16.37 14.74 -28.48
N ARG A 243 17.18 13.94 -27.74
CA ARG A 243 17.07 13.81 -26.27
C ARG A 243 17.16 15.14 -25.50
N ALA A 244 17.88 16.13 -26.03
CA ALA A 244 18.04 17.44 -25.39
C ALA A 244 16.69 18.18 -25.21
N VAL A 245 15.78 18.01 -26.17
CA VAL A 245 14.42 18.59 -26.08
C VAL A 245 13.62 17.95 -24.94
N ALA A 246 13.97 16.72 -24.57
CA ALA A 246 13.30 15.96 -23.51
C ALA A 246 13.94 16.12 -22.13
N ASP A 247 14.90 17.03 -21.93
CA ASP A 247 15.61 17.18 -20.65
C ASP A 247 14.66 17.37 -19.46
N ARG A 248 13.64 18.23 -19.62
CA ARG A 248 12.61 18.44 -18.59
C ARG A 248 11.81 17.17 -18.30
N TRP A 249 11.41 16.45 -19.35
CA TRP A 249 10.70 15.19 -19.21
C TRP A 249 11.56 14.12 -18.51
N MET A 250 12.85 14.03 -18.85
CA MET A 250 13.80 13.12 -18.21
C MET A 250 14.00 13.46 -16.73
N GLN A 251 14.06 14.76 -16.37
CA GLN A 251 14.13 15.19 -14.96
C GLN A 251 12.88 14.77 -14.17
N TYR A 252 11.68 14.99 -14.71
CA TYR A 252 10.43 14.53 -14.09
C TYR A 252 10.36 13.02 -13.96
N THR A 253 10.84 12.30 -14.97
CA THR A 253 10.91 10.84 -14.95
C THR A 253 11.85 10.33 -13.85
N ARG A 254 13.01 10.97 -13.66
CA ARG A 254 13.95 10.63 -12.58
C ARG A 254 13.36 10.90 -11.20
N ARG A 255 12.69 12.06 -11.01
CA ARG A 255 11.96 12.38 -9.77
C ARG A 255 10.88 11.34 -9.45
N TYR A 256 10.11 10.92 -10.45
CA TYR A 256 9.11 9.87 -10.30
C TYR A 256 9.73 8.53 -9.85
N LEU A 257 10.84 8.13 -10.49
CA LEU A 257 11.54 6.89 -10.13
C LEU A 257 12.16 6.94 -8.73
N GLU A 258 12.67 8.10 -8.31
CA GLU A 258 13.18 8.31 -6.94
C GLU A 258 12.06 8.17 -5.91
N ALA A 259 10.91 8.79 -6.15
CA ALA A 259 9.74 8.64 -5.29
C ALA A 259 9.30 7.16 -5.18
N ARG A 260 9.29 6.43 -6.30
CA ARG A 260 8.92 5.01 -6.30
C ARG A 260 9.91 4.16 -5.53
N ARG A 261 11.21 4.40 -5.69
CA ARG A 261 12.25 3.72 -4.92
C ARG A 261 12.11 4.00 -3.42
N ALA A 262 11.81 5.25 -3.04
CA ALA A 262 11.57 5.60 -1.66
C ALA A 262 10.35 4.89 -1.07
N LEU A 263 9.27 4.74 -1.84
CA LEU A 263 8.11 3.93 -1.46
C LEU A 263 8.50 2.45 -1.23
N ASP A 264 9.28 1.86 -2.13
CA ASP A 264 9.72 0.47 -1.98
C ASP A 264 10.60 0.27 -0.74
N LEU A 265 11.41 1.28 -0.37
CA LEU A 265 12.23 1.26 0.85
C LEU A 265 11.37 1.29 2.13
N ILE A 266 10.33 2.13 2.21
CA ILE A 266 9.45 2.15 3.38
C ILE A 266 8.57 0.88 3.46
N GLU A 267 8.19 0.30 2.32
CA GLU A 267 7.48 -0.98 2.26
C GLU A 267 8.37 -2.11 2.80
N THR A 268 9.63 -2.13 2.38
CA THR A 268 10.64 -3.09 2.88
C THR A 268 10.89 -2.90 4.37
N ALA A 269 11.04 -1.66 4.84
CA ALA A 269 11.22 -1.35 6.25
C ALA A 269 10.00 -1.78 7.08
N ALA A 270 8.79 -1.60 6.54
CA ALA A 270 7.56 -2.08 7.17
C ALA A 270 7.60 -3.59 7.42
N ILE A 271 8.13 -4.38 6.48
CA ILE A 271 8.20 -5.84 6.58
C ILE A 271 9.33 -6.30 7.52
N LEU A 272 10.54 -5.77 7.32
CA LEU A 272 11.77 -6.30 7.91
C LEU A 272 12.11 -5.70 9.29
N GLU A 273 11.75 -4.45 9.56
CA GLU A 273 12.18 -3.72 10.76
C GLU A 273 11.03 -3.24 11.67
N PRO A 274 10.05 -4.08 12.09
CA PRO A 274 8.96 -3.63 12.98
C PRO A 274 9.42 -3.00 14.30
N ARG A 275 10.67 -3.25 14.72
CA ARG A 275 11.25 -2.78 15.99
C ARG A 275 11.62 -1.31 15.96
N GLU A 276 12.13 -0.84 14.82
CA GLU A 276 12.51 0.56 14.58
C GLU A 276 11.29 1.42 14.19
N LEU A 277 10.18 0.77 13.83
CA LEU A 277 8.92 1.44 13.55
C LEU A 277 8.22 1.77 14.87
N ARG A 278 7.86 3.03 15.03
CA ARG A 278 7.07 3.46 16.20
C ARG A 278 5.60 3.08 16.04
N GLY A 279 4.97 2.73 17.16
CA GLY A 279 3.52 2.57 17.25
C GLY A 279 2.77 3.90 17.09
N THR A 280 1.44 3.84 17.10
CA THR A 280 0.53 5.02 17.05
C THR A 280 0.85 6.09 18.09
N GLU A 281 1.34 5.69 19.27
CA GLU A 281 1.69 6.58 20.39
C GLU A 281 3.14 7.08 20.35
N GLY A 282 3.93 6.67 19.36
CA GLY A 282 5.35 7.07 19.25
C GLY A 282 6.31 6.27 20.14
N ALA A 283 5.84 5.26 20.87
CA ALA A 283 6.69 4.38 21.66
C ALA A 283 7.52 3.44 20.77
N ALA A 284 8.78 3.21 21.14
CA ALA A 284 9.65 2.22 20.52
C ALA A 284 9.22 0.80 20.93
N VAL A 285 9.19 -0.13 19.97
CA VAL A 285 8.81 -1.54 20.24
C VAL A 285 10.05 -2.27 20.77
N ASN A 286 10.32 -2.14 22.07
CA ASN A 286 11.40 -2.86 22.74
C ASN A 286 10.99 -4.32 22.99
N GLN A 287 11.48 -5.26 22.18
CA GLN A 287 11.53 -6.68 22.56
C GLN A 287 12.86 -6.94 23.28
N THR A 288 12.81 -7.22 24.57
CA THR A 288 13.90 -7.92 25.26
C THR A 288 14.05 -9.29 24.61
N SER A 289 15.17 -9.50 23.92
CA SER A 289 15.48 -10.78 23.28
C SER A 289 15.53 -11.88 24.36
N PRO A 290 14.83 -13.03 24.20
CA PRO A 290 14.88 -14.13 25.16
C PRO A 290 16.24 -14.87 25.20
N LEU A 291 17.28 -14.29 24.59
CA LEU A 291 18.63 -14.84 24.48
C LEU A 291 19.72 -13.89 24.99
N ALA A 292 19.38 -12.83 25.74
CA ALA A 292 20.39 -12.07 26.49
C ALA A 292 20.69 -12.80 27.81
N PRO A 293 21.97 -12.98 28.20
CA PRO A 293 22.36 -13.64 29.44
C PRO A 293 21.89 -12.89 30.69
#